data_AF-A0A8J8FFL1-F1
#
_entry.id   AF-A0A8J8FFL1-F1
#
_cell.length_a   1.000
_cell.length_b   1.000
_cell.length_c   1.000
_cell.angle_alpha   90.00
_cell.angle_beta   90.00
_cell.angle_gamma   90.00
#
_symmetry.space_group_name_H-M   'P 1'
#
loop_
_entity.id
_entity.type
_entity.pdbx_description
1 polymer ?
#
loop_
_entity_poly.entity_id
_entity_poly.type
_entity_poly.pdbx_seq_one_letter_code
_entity_poly.pdbx_strand_id
1 'polypeptide(L)'
;MNWIRKNKWTFWWLLFGVFVIIFIFYIIEHISRSDFNSALLQFGSIIIPLFAAIIIMLQNNEQIDRSTKIQLDHLQKLNDREIEELQKLFQKQIDVLTENTNKQILEFKTMTNEQIKSLQENTNKQILSYTEQTQKVIDELSDNAILLGEILKRELEKGIQHANQQIKDAEKTLEELKGFILGRSEEDKAQQIKQQTSFITWWKGWRDRLKRKHKALLETFQEDLNG
;
A
#
# COMPACT_ATOMS: atom_id res chain seq x y z
N MET A 1 -29.36 45.55 -44.31
CA MET A 1 -28.93 45.10 -45.66
C MET A 1 -29.72 43.89 -46.22
N ASN A 2 -30.44 43.09 -45.42
CA ASN A 2 -31.22 41.93 -45.92
C ASN A 2 -32.56 42.28 -46.60
N TRP A 3 -33.12 43.48 -46.36
CA TRP A 3 -34.39 43.91 -46.96
C TRP A 3 -34.28 44.16 -48.47
N ILE A 4 -33.21 44.84 -48.91
CA ILE A 4 -32.89 45.06 -50.33
C ILE A 4 -32.68 43.73 -51.06
N ARG A 5 -32.17 42.72 -50.37
CA ARG A 5 -31.85 41.40 -50.94
C ARG A 5 -33.10 40.54 -51.18
N LYS A 6 -34.15 40.72 -50.38
CA LYS A 6 -35.44 40.00 -50.49
C LYS A 6 -36.39 40.67 -51.48
N ASN A 7 -36.32 42.00 -51.58
CA ASN A 7 -37.15 42.83 -52.46
C ASN A 7 -36.36 43.36 -53.68
N LYS A 8 -35.34 42.62 -54.14
CA LYS A 8 -34.49 43.04 -55.28
C LYS A 8 -35.33 43.43 -56.48
N TRP A 9 -36.28 42.57 -56.85
CA TRP A 9 -37.15 42.79 -58.01
C TRP A 9 -38.02 44.03 -57.87
N THR A 10 -38.62 44.26 -56.69
CA THR A 10 -39.43 45.45 -56.43
C THR A 10 -38.60 46.73 -56.43
N PHE A 11 -37.37 46.68 -55.91
CA PHE A 11 -36.44 47.81 -56.00
C PHE A 11 -36.03 48.09 -57.45
N TRP A 12 -35.74 47.05 -58.25
CA TRP A 12 -35.43 47.18 -59.69
C TRP A 12 -36.59 47.78 -60.48
N TRP A 13 -37.83 47.33 -60.25
CA TRP A 13 -39.02 47.89 -60.89
C TRP A 13 -39.29 49.33 -60.49
N LEU A 14 -39.01 49.69 -59.23
CA LEU A 14 -39.17 51.06 -58.74
C LEU A 14 -38.09 51.98 -59.33
N LEU A 15 -36.83 51.54 -59.38
CA LEU A 15 -35.74 52.29 -59.99
C LEU A 15 -35.94 52.45 -61.50
N PHE A 16 -36.36 51.38 -62.19
CA PHE A 16 -36.74 51.42 -63.60
C PHE A 16 -37.93 52.35 -63.83
N GLY A 17 -38.95 52.30 -62.97
CA GLY A 17 -40.10 53.21 -63.02
C GLY A 17 -39.68 54.68 -62.90
N VAL A 18 -38.81 55.01 -61.94
CA VAL A 18 -38.24 56.36 -61.80
C VAL A 18 -37.43 56.77 -63.04
N PHE A 19 -36.62 55.86 -63.58
CA PHE A 19 -35.86 56.11 -64.82
C PHE A 19 -36.78 56.35 -66.02
N VAL A 20 -37.85 55.58 -66.17
CA VAL A 20 -38.85 55.75 -67.23
C VAL A 20 -39.56 57.09 -67.07
N ILE A 21 -39.90 57.49 -65.84
CA ILE A 21 -40.52 58.79 -65.55
C ILE A 21 -39.56 59.94 -65.91
N ILE A 22 -38.29 59.88 -65.46
CA ILE A 22 -37.27 60.88 -65.80
C ILE A 22 -37.05 60.93 -67.31
N PHE A 23 -37.02 59.79 -67.99
CA PHE A 23 -36.87 59.69 -69.44
C PHE A 23 -38.08 60.28 -70.18
N ILE A 24 -39.31 60.01 -69.73
CA ILE A 24 -40.52 60.62 -70.29
C ILE A 24 -40.50 62.14 -70.08
N PHE A 25 -40.13 62.61 -68.88
CA PHE A 25 -40.03 64.04 -68.58
C PHE A 25 -38.97 64.72 -69.47
N TYR A 26 -37.82 64.07 -69.63
CA TYR A 26 -36.76 64.51 -70.52
C TYR A 26 -37.20 64.57 -71.98
N ILE A 27 -37.95 63.56 -72.45
CA ILE A 27 -38.54 63.57 -73.80
C ILE A 27 -39.49 64.75 -73.94
N ILE A 28 -40.45 64.91 -73.04
CA ILE A 28 -41.45 65.99 -73.10
C ILE A 28 -40.76 67.37 -73.16
N GLU A 29 -39.72 67.59 -72.35
CA GLU A 29 -39.03 68.88 -72.27
C GLU A 29 -38.11 69.16 -73.47
N HIS A 30 -37.56 68.12 -74.12
CA HIS A 30 -36.65 68.28 -75.27
C HIS A 30 -37.26 67.97 -76.64
N ILE A 31 -38.51 67.48 -76.73
CA ILE A 31 -39.16 67.12 -78.01
C ILE A 31 -39.32 68.33 -78.96
N SER A 32 -39.35 69.55 -78.43
CA SER A 32 -39.46 70.79 -79.19
C SER A 32 -38.10 71.42 -79.55
N ARG A 33 -36.97 70.82 -79.17
CA ARG A 33 -35.61 71.26 -79.53
C ARG A 33 -35.08 70.43 -80.71
N SER A 34 -34.45 71.07 -81.70
CA SER A 34 -33.88 70.39 -82.89
C SER A 34 -32.80 69.35 -82.56
N ASP A 35 -32.23 69.41 -81.36
CA ASP A 35 -31.06 68.61 -80.96
C ASP A 35 -31.46 67.35 -80.17
N PHE A 36 -32.76 67.07 -80.07
CA PHE A 36 -33.34 65.94 -79.34
C PHE A 36 -32.68 64.60 -79.70
N ASN A 37 -32.43 64.35 -80.98
CA ASN A 37 -31.82 63.10 -81.44
C ASN A 37 -30.37 62.93 -80.95
N SER A 38 -29.60 64.02 -80.89
CA SER A 38 -28.23 64.01 -80.38
C SER A 38 -28.20 63.75 -78.88
N ALA A 39 -29.11 64.39 -78.15
CA ALA A 39 -29.19 64.23 -76.71
C ALA A 39 -29.69 62.84 -76.30
N LEU A 40 -30.66 62.27 -77.04
CA LEU A 40 -31.13 60.89 -76.84
C LEU A 40 -30.02 59.85 -77.09
N LEU A 41 -29.20 60.06 -78.13
CA LEU A 41 -28.03 59.21 -78.41
C LEU A 41 -26.98 59.29 -77.29
N GLN A 42 -26.70 60.48 -76.77
CA GLN A 42 -25.78 60.66 -75.64
C GLN A 42 -26.30 59.99 -74.37
N PHE A 43 -27.59 60.15 -74.04
CA PHE A 43 -28.23 59.48 -72.92
C PHE A 43 -28.16 57.96 -73.06
N GLY A 44 -28.49 57.42 -74.23
CA GLY A 44 -28.36 55.99 -74.52
C GLY A 44 -26.91 55.49 -74.37
N SER A 45 -25.94 56.26 -74.83
CA SER A 45 -24.52 55.90 -74.80
C SER A 45 -23.91 55.84 -73.39
N ILE A 46 -24.47 56.58 -72.41
CA ILE A 46 -23.96 56.61 -71.03
C ILE A 46 -24.74 55.65 -70.13
N ILE A 47 -26.06 55.61 -70.30
CA ILE A 47 -26.93 54.83 -69.41
C ILE A 47 -26.79 53.34 -69.67
N ILE A 48 -26.74 52.90 -70.93
CA ILE A 48 -26.68 51.47 -71.28
C ILE A 48 -25.41 50.82 -70.69
N PRO A 49 -24.19 51.39 -70.83
CA PRO A 49 -22.99 50.83 -70.21
C PRO A 49 -23.02 50.84 -68.68
N LEU A 50 -23.59 51.88 -68.07
CA LEU A 50 -23.71 51.97 -66.60
C LEU A 50 -24.61 50.86 -66.05
N PHE A 51 -25.76 50.62 -66.69
CA PHE A 51 -26.66 49.52 -66.31
C PHE A 51 -26.01 48.14 -66.53
N ALA A 52 -25.28 47.95 -67.64
CA ALA A 52 -24.53 46.72 -67.88
C ALA A 52 -23.47 46.47 -66.80
N ALA A 53 -22.72 47.51 -66.41
CA ALA A 53 -21.72 47.42 -65.33
C ALA A 53 -22.34 47.06 -63.98
N ILE A 54 -23.50 47.64 -63.63
CA ILE A 54 -24.22 47.32 -62.39
C ILE A 54 -24.72 45.87 -62.38
N ILE A 55 -25.24 45.36 -63.50
CA ILE A 55 -25.69 43.97 -63.62
C ILE A 55 -24.50 43.00 -63.48
N ILE A 56 -23.39 43.28 -64.17
CA ILE A 56 -22.16 42.47 -64.08
C ILE A 56 -21.63 42.46 -62.63
N MET A 57 -21.59 43.62 -61.97
CA MET A 57 -21.14 43.74 -60.58
C MET A 57 -22.04 42.94 -59.61
N LEU A 58 -23.36 42.96 -59.81
CA LEU A 58 -24.31 42.22 -58.98
C LEU A 58 -24.24 40.70 -59.19
N GLN A 59 -24.07 40.26 -60.44
CA GLN A 59 -23.84 38.83 -60.75
C GLN A 59 -22.51 38.35 -60.17
N ASN A 60 -21.45 39.15 -60.29
CA ASN A 60 -20.14 38.85 -59.71
C ASN A 60 -20.23 38.76 -58.18
N ASN A 61 -20.94 39.67 -57.51
CA ASN A 61 -21.15 39.60 -56.06
C ASN A 61 -21.93 38.35 -55.62
N GLU A 62 -22.94 37.93 -56.38
CA GLU A 62 -23.67 36.70 -56.06
C GLU A 62 -22.81 35.44 -56.26
N GLN A 63 -21.97 35.43 -57.28
CA GLN A 63 -21.00 34.36 -57.51
C GLN A 63 -19.93 34.32 -56.40
N ILE A 64 -19.44 35.48 -55.97
CA ILE A 64 -18.50 35.61 -54.84
C ILE A 64 -19.14 35.08 -53.55
N ASP A 65 -20.39 35.46 -53.24
CA ASP A 65 -21.10 34.97 -52.05
C ASP A 65 -21.33 33.44 -52.09
N ARG A 66 -21.62 32.87 -53.27
CA ARG A 66 -21.76 31.41 -53.40
C ARG A 66 -20.41 30.70 -53.25
N SER A 67 -19.37 31.22 -53.90
CA SER A 67 -18.02 30.66 -53.83
C SER A 67 -17.46 30.70 -52.41
N THR A 68 -17.62 31.83 -51.72
CA THR A 68 -17.18 31.97 -50.32
C THR A 68 -17.93 31.03 -49.39
N LYS A 69 -19.25 30.84 -49.58
CA LYS A 69 -20.02 29.86 -48.80
C LYS A 69 -19.56 28.42 -49.03
N ILE A 70 -19.26 28.05 -50.27
CA ILE A 70 -18.75 26.71 -50.61
C ILE A 70 -17.36 26.49 -49.99
N GLN A 71 -16.48 27.49 -50.08
CA GLN A 71 -15.16 27.42 -49.45
C GLN A 71 -15.27 27.31 -47.93
N LEU A 72 -16.18 28.06 -47.30
CA LEU A 72 -16.42 27.98 -45.86
C LEU A 72 -16.93 26.60 -45.44
N ASP A 73 -17.90 26.03 -46.18
CA ASP A 73 -18.41 24.68 -45.93
C ASP A 73 -17.32 23.61 -46.10
N HIS A 74 -16.46 23.76 -47.12
CA HIS A 74 -15.33 22.86 -47.33
C HIS A 74 -14.30 22.96 -46.19
N LEU A 75 -13.94 24.17 -45.77
CA LEU A 75 -13.03 24.40 -44.64
C LEU A 75 -13.62 23.86 -43.33
N GLN A 76 -14.92 24.03 -43.10
CA GLN A 76 -15.58 23.48 -41.93
C GLN A 76 -15.52 21.94 -41.93
N LYS A 77 -15.84 21.30 -43.07
CA LYS A 77 -15.72 19.84 -43.21
C LYS A 77 -14.29 19.32 -43.04
N LEU A 78 -13.28 20.05 -43.52
CA LEU A 78 -11.89 19.69 -43.29
C LEU A 78 -11.53 19.79 -41.81
N ASN A 79 -11.90 20.88 -41.15
CA ASN A 79 -11.65 21.06 -39.73
C ASN A 79 -12.34 19.98 -38.89
N ASP A 80 -13.60 19.66 -39.19
CA ASP A 80 -14.35 18.60 -38.50
C ASP A 80 -13.65 17.23 -38.65
N ARG A 81 -13.11 16.92 -39.84
CA ARG A 81 -12.33 15.69 -40.08
C ARG A 81 -11.01 15.68 -39.32
N GLU A 82 -10.26 16.79 -39.36
CA GLU A 82 -9.00 16.90 -38.62
C GLU A 82 -9.23 16.75 -37.12
N ILE A 83 -10.30 17.34 -36.58
CA ILE A 83 -10.69 17.18 -35.17
C ILE A 83 -11.02 15.71 -34.87
N GLU A 84 -11.78 15.03 -35.73
CA GLU A 84 -12.12 13.61 -35.54
C GLU A 84 -10.87 12.71 -35.57
N GLU A 85 -9.94 12.96 -36.49
CA GLU A 85 -8.68 12.23 -36.59
C GLU A 85 -7.80 12.45 -35.36
N LEU A 86 -7.68 13.71 -34.91
CA LEU A 86 -6.96 14.04 -33.67
C LEU A 86 -7.58 13.35 -32.46
N GLN A 87 -8.91 13.35 -32.33
CA GLN A 87 -9.60 12.65 -31.24
C GLN A 87 -9.32 11.15 -31.25
N LYS A 88 -9.33 10.50 -32.43
CA LYS A 88 -8.98 9.08 -32.57
C LYS A 88 -7.53 8.80 -32.18
N LEU A 89 -6.59 9.67 -32.59
CA LEU A 89 -5.18 9.54 -32.21
C LEU A 89 -4.98 9.70 -30.71
N PHE A 90 -5.62 10.68 -30.08
CA PHE A 90 -5.57 10.87 -28.63
C PHE A 90 -6.17 9.68 -27.89
N GLN A 91 -7.33 9.18 -28.34
CA GLN A 91 -7.93 8.00 -27.72
C GLN A 91 -6.99 6.79 -27.79
N LYS A 92 -6.39 6.54 -28.96
CA LYS A 92 -5.43 5.46 -29.13
C LYS A 92 -4.20 5.62 -28.22
N GLN A 93 -3.69 6.84 -28.05
CA GLN A 93 -2.59 7.10 -27.11
C GLN A 93 -2.99 6.84 -25.66
N ILE A 94 -4.20 7.26 -25.26
CA ILE A 94 -4.74 6.99 -23.93
C ILE A 94 -4.87 5.48 -23.69
N ASP A 95 -5.38 4.73 -24.67
CA ASP A 95 -5.54 3.28 -24.56
C ASP A 95 -4.19 2.59 -24.36
N VAL A 96 -3.17 2.96 -25.16
CA VAL A 96 -1.80 2.44 -25.04
C VAL A 96 -1.18 2.79 -23.68
N LEU A 97 -1.34 4.03 -23.22
CA LEU A 97 -0.84 4.45 -21.90
C LEU A 97 -1.53 3.68 -20.77
N THR A 98 -2.83 3.46 -20.88
CA THR A 98 -3.62 2.71 -19.91
C THR A 98 -3.18 1.26 -19.85
N GLU A 99 -2.99 0.61 -21.00
CA GLU A 99 -2.48 -0.76 -21.09
C GLU A 99 -1.09 -0.89 -20.46
N ASN A 100 -0.17 0.00 -20.82
CA ASN A 100 1.19 -0.01 -20.27
C ASN A 100 1.20 0.21 -18.75
N THR A 101 0.38 1.15 -18.26
CA THR A 101 0.24 1.42 -16.83
C THR A 101 -0.30 0.20 -16.09
N ASN A 102 -1.33 -0.45 -16.63
CA ASN A 102 -1.89 -1.67 -16.03
C ASN A 102 -0.87 -2.80 -15.99
N LYS A 103 -0.06 -2.96 -17.05
CA LYS A 103 1.02 -3.94 -17.08
C LYS A 103 2.07 -3.68 -16.00
N GLN A 104 2.52 -2.43 -15.86
CA GLN A 104 3.46 -2.04 -14.80
C GLN A 104 2.90 -2.29 -13.41
N ILE A 105 1.63 -1.96 -13.17
CA ILE A 105 0.95 -2.23 -11.89
C ILE A 105 0.95 -3.74 -11.59
N LEU A 106 0.68 -4.58 -12.58
CA LEU A 106 0.67 -6.03 -12.42
C LEU A 106 2.07 -6.58 -12.10
N GLU A 107 3.10 -6.08 -12.79
CA GLU A 107 4.51 -6.42 -12.53
C GLU A 107 4.92 -6.03 -11.11
N PHE A 108 4.62 -4.79 -10.69
CA PHE A 108 4.88 -4.34 -9.32
C PHE A 108 4.16 -5.18 -8.28
N LYS A 109 2.89 -5.52 -8.52
CA LYS A 109 2.11 -6.38 -7.61
C LYS A 109 2.75 -7.78 -7.50
N THR A 110 3.23 -8.33 -8.60
CA THR A 110 3.89 -9.64 -8.64
C THR A 110 5.19 -9.61 -7.85
N MET A 111 6.06 -8.65 -8.13
CA MET A 111 7.32 -8.47 -7.39
C MET A 111 7.09 -8.27 -5.89
N THR A 112 6.09 -7.46 -5.53
CA THR A 112 5.75 -7.24 -4.11
C THR A 112 5.31 -8.53 -3.43
N ASN A 113 4.47 -9.34 -4.09
CA ASN A 113 4.04 -10.63 -3.55
C ASN A 113 5.20 -11.62 -3.39
N GLU A 114 6.14 -11.65 -4.34
CA GLU A 114 7.35 -12.48 -4.25
C GLU A 114 8.23 -12.05 -3.07
N GLN A 115 8.42 -10.74 -2.87
CA GLN A 115 9.14 -10.21 -1.71
C GLN A 115 8.48 -10.59 -0.39
N ILE A 116 7.15 -10.44 -0.29
CA ILE A 116 6.39 -10.83 0.91
C ILE A 116 6.55 -12.33 1.17
N LYS A 117 6.43 -13.18 0.15
CA LYS A 117 6.60 -14.62 0.29
C LYS A 117 8.02 -14.98 0.76
N SER A 118 9.04 -14.37 0.17
CA SER A 118 10.43 -14.58 0.57
C SER A 118 10.68 -14.17 2.04
N LEU A 119 10.13 -13.02 2.45
CA LEU A 119 10.21 -12.56 3.84
C LEU A 119 9.52 -13.53 4.80
N GLN A 120 8.34 -14.03 4.46
CA GLN A 120 7.63 -15.03 5.26
C GLN A 120 8.41 -16.33 5.39
N GLU A 121 8.96 -16.85 4.29
CA GLU A 121 9.79 -18.07 4.30
C GLU A 121 11.04 -17.91 5.16
N ASN A 122 11.75 -16.78 5.03
CA ASN A 122 12.94 -16.50 5.82
C ASN A 122 12.62 -16.35 7.31
N THR A 123 11.52 -15.65 7.63
CA THR A 123 11.05 -15.48 9.01
C THR A 123 10.69 -16.83 9.62
N ASN A 124 9.96 -17.68 8.91
CA ASN A 124 9.59 -19.02 9.38
C ASN A 124 10.82 -19.90 9.63
N LYS A 125 11.83 -19.85 8.74
CA LYS A 125 13.09 -20.57 8.96
C LYS A 125 13.82 -20.10 10.22
N GLN A 126 13.85 -18.80 10.47
CA GLN A 126 14.46 -18.24 11.68
C GLN A 126 13.71 -18.67 12.94
N ILE A 127 12.37 -18.62 12.92
CA ILE A 127 11.54 -19.07 14.05
C ILE A 127 11.82 -20.54 14.35
N LEU A 128 11.80 -21.42 13.35
CA LEU A 128 12.09 -22.85 13.53
C LEU A 128 13.48 -23.07 14.12
N SER A 129 14.50 -22.39 13.58
CA SER A 129 15.86 -22.48 14.11
C SER A 129 15.94 -22.04 15.57
N TYR A 130 15.23 -20.98 15.97
CA TYR A 130 15.22 -20.54 17.37
C TYR A 130 14.43 -21.50 18.26
N THR A 131 13.34 -22.07 17.78
CA THR A 131 12.59 -23.10 18.50
C THR A 131 13.46 -24.33 18.75
N GLU A 132 14.18 -24.82 17.74
CA GLU A 132 15.09 -25.96 17.88
C GLU A 132 16.23 -25.67 18.88
N GLN A 133 16.86 -24.49 18.80
CA GLN A 133 17.90 -24.09 19.75
C GLN A 133 17.37 -23.98 21.17
N THR A 134 16.17 -23.40 21.33
CA THR A 134 15.53 -23.26 22.64
C THR A 134 15.20 -24.62 23.22
N GLN A 135 14.65 -25.53 22.42
CA GLN A 135 14.34 -26.89 22.86
C GLN A 135 15.60 -27.61 23.31
N LYS A 136 16.69 -27.51 22.54
CA LYS A 136 17.98 -28.11 22.91
C LYS A 136 18.48 -27.58 24.26
N VAL A 137 18.40 -26.28 24.49
CA VAL A 137 18.79 -25.68 25.79
C VAL A 137 17.89 -26.16 26.92
N ILE A 138 16.59 -26.29 26.69
CA ILE A 138 15.64 -26.82 27.68
C ILE A 138 15.99 -28.27 28.03
N ASP A 139 16.27 -29.10 27.03
CA ASP A 139 16.65 -30.51 27.23
C ASP A 139 17.96 -30.60 28.03
N GLU A 140 18.98 -29.83 27.65
CA GLU A 140 20.26 -29.77 28.39
C GLU A 140 20.10 -29.26 29.83
N LEU A 141 19.22 -28.28 30.06
CA LEU A 141 18.93 -27.78 31.40
C LEU A 141 18.19 -28.83 32.24
N SER A 142 17.26 -29.56 31.63
CA SER A 142 16.53 -30.65 32.26
C SER A 142 17.49 -31.77 32.70
N ASP A 143 18.36 -32.21 31.79
CA ASP A 143 19.38 -33.24 32.07
C ASP A 143 20.31 -32.81 33.21
N ASN A 144 20.76 -31.55 33.18
CA ASN A 144 21.61 -31.00 34.24
C ASN A 144 20.87 -30.92 35.59
N ALA A 145 19.59 -30.56 35.59
CA ALA A 145 18.78 -30.50 36.81
C ALA A 145 18.59 -31.90 37.42
N ILE A 146 18.32 -32.91 36.60
CA ILE A 146 18.25 -34.32 37.01
C ILE A 146 19.59 -34.77 37.62
N LEU A 147 20.70 -34.48 36.94
CA LEU A 147 22.04 -34.86 37.41
C LEU A 147 22.36 -34.20 38.77
N LEU A 148 22.09 -32.90 38.92
CA LEU A 148 22.28 -32.20 40.19
C LEU A 148 21.40 -32.78 41.29
N GLY A 149 20.17 -33.15 40.96
CA GLY A 149 19.26 -33.89 41.82
C GLY A 149 19.84 -35.19 42.35
N GLU A 150 20.37 -36.01 41.45
CA GLU A 150 21.02 -37.27 41.81
C GLU A 150 22.27 -37.08 42.68
N ILE A 151 23.11 -36.10 42.34
CA ILE A 151 24.30 -35.77 43.13
C ILE A 151 23.90 -35.38 44.54
N LEU A 152 22.92 -34.47 44.68
CA LEU A 152 22.41 -34.04 45.97
C LEU A 152 21.82 -35.20 46.78
N LYS A 153 21.06 -36.10 46.13
CA LYS A 153 20.53 -37.31 46.76
C LYS A 153 21.66 -38.18 47.32
N ARG A 154 22.67 -38.51 46.51
CA ARG A 154 23.81 -39.35 46.93
C ARG A 154 24.61 -38.70 48.07
N GLU A 155 24.82 -37.39 48.03
CA GLU A 155 25.52 -36.68 49.11
C GLU A 155 24.71 -36.67 50.42
N LEU A 156 23.38 -36.54 50.35
CA LEU A 156 22.52 -36.69 51.52
C LEU A 156 22.55 -38.12 52.09
N GLU A 157 22.52 -39.14 51.22
CA GLU A 157 22.63 -40.55 51.63
C GLU A 157 23.97 -40.81 52.35
N LYS A 158 25.08 -40.34 51.79
CA LYS A 158 26.41 -40.42 52.43
C LYS A 158 26.43 -39.72 53.79
N GLY A 159 25.86 -38.51 53.87
CA GLY A 159 25.77 -37.76 55.12
C GLY A 159 24.96 -38.50 56.20
N ILE A 160 23.84 -39.12 55.82
CA ILE A 160 23.03 -39.95 56.72
C ILE A 160 23.79 -41.20 57.18
N GLN A 161 24.49 -41.89 56.27
CA GLN A 161 25.31 -43.05 56.60
C GLN A 161 26.43 -42.68 57.57
N HIS A 162 27.13 -41.57 57.32
CA HIS A 162 28.17 -41.06 58.20
C HIS A 162 27.61 -40.73 59.59
N ALA A 163 26.46 -40.05 59.66
CA ALA A 163 25.81 -39.76 60.93
C ALA A 163 25.45 -41.03 61.71
N ASN A 164 24.91 -42.05 61.01
CA ASN A 164 24.57 -43.33 61.63
C ASN A 164 25.82 -44.04 62.19
N GLN A 165 26.94 -43.99 61.48
CA GLN A 165 28.20 -44.57 61.94
C GLN A 165 28.72 -43.85 63.20
N GLN A 166 28.73 -42.52 63.20
CA GLN A 166 29.14 -41.72 64.37
C GLN A 166 28.25 -41.98 65.59
N ILE A 167 26.93 -42.09 65.39
CA ILE A 167 25.99 -42.44 66.47
C ILE A 167 26.29 -43.84 67.01
N LYS A 168 26.50 -44.83 66.13
CA LYS A 168 26.78 -46.21 66.52
C LYS A 168 28.07 -46.33 67.32
N ASP A 169 29.13 -45.65 66.87
CA ASP A 169 30.43 -45.66 67.54
C ASP A 169 30.33 -44.98 68.92
N ALA A 170 29.64 -43.84 69.00
CA ALA A 170 29.41 -43.16 70.27
C ALA A 170 28.50 -43.95 71.23
N GLU A 171 27.46 -44.63 70.73
CA GLU A 171 26.60 -45.52 71.52
C GLU A 171 27.41 -46.70 72.08
N LYS A 172 28.31 -47.29 71.28
CA LYS A 172 29.24 -48.33 71.76
C LYS A 172 30.14 -47.82 72.88
N THR A 173 30.77 -46.66 72.71
CA THR A 173 31.60 -46.04 73.75
C THR A 173 30.79 -45.73 75.02
N LEU A 174 29.55 -45.27 74.88
CA LEU A 174 28.66 -45.01 76.01
C LEU A 174 28.32 -46.29 76.78
N GLU A 175 28.07 -47.41 76.10
CA GLU A 175 27.84 -48.71 76.74
C GLU A 175 29.11 -49.24 77.44
N GLU A 176 30.28 -49.09 76.81
CA GLU A 176 31.58 -49.41 77.45
C GLU A 176 31.82 -48.57 78.71
N LEU A 177 31.52 -47.26 78.67
CA LEU A 177 31.64 -46.37 79.83
C LEU A 177 30.69 -46.76 80.97
N LYS A 178 29.46 -47.20 80.67
CA LYS A 178 28.52 -47.67 81.69
C LYS A 178 29.01 -48.95 82.38
N GLY A 179 29.56 -49.89 81.60
CA GLY A 179 30.06 -51.18 82.08
C GLY A 179 31.41 -51.16 82.82
N PHE A 180 32.17 -50.05 82.75
CA PHE A 180 33.48 -49.94 83.37
C PHE A 180 33.41 -49.65 84.88
N ILE A 181 34.07 -50.47 85.72
CA ILE A 181 33.99 -50.40 87.21
C ILE A 181 35.31 -49.93 87.86
N LEU A 182 36.46 -49.95 87.16
CA LEU A 182 37.77 -49.80 87.81
C LEU A 182 38.44 -48.43 87.59
N GLY A 183 38.80 -47.76 88.71
CA GLY A 183 39.87 -46.74 88.76
C GLY A 183 39.53 -45.30 88.40
N ARG A 184 38.25 -44.91 88.26
CA ARG A 184 37.83 -43.52 88.03
C ARG A 184 36.93 -43.01 89.15
N SER A 185 36.97 -41.70 89.40
CA SER A 185 35.98 -40.98 90.21
C SER A 185 34.59 -41.12 89.58
N GLU A 186 33.56 -41.35 90.40
CA GLU A 186 32.14 -41.37 89.97
C GLU A 186 31.74 -40.06 89.26
N GLU A 187 32.33 -38.94 89.68
CA GLU A 187 32.03 -37.62 89.14
C GLU A 187 32.58 -37.46 87.70
N ASP A 188 33.81 -37.92 87.45
CA ASP A 188 34.42 -37.93 86.11
C ASP A 188 33.66 -38.85 85.15
N LYS A 189 33.21 -40.01 85.67
CA LYS A 189 32.41 -40.97 84.90
C LYS A 189 31.07 -40.36 84.51
N ALA A 190 30.37 -39.73 85.44
CA ALA A 190 29.09 -39.05 85.17
C ALA A 190 29.25 -37.93 84.13
N GLN A 191 30.34 -37.15 84.22
CA GLN A 191 30.63 -36.07 83.27
C GLN A 191 30.89 -36.60 81.85
N GLN A 192 31.66 -37.68 81.70
CA GLN A 192 31.92 -38.31 80.40
C GLN A 192 30.65 -38.92 79.78
N ILE A 193 29.83 -39.60 80.59
CA ILE A 193 28.53 -40.13 80.14
C ILE A 193 27.62 -38.99 79.67
N LYS A 194 27.57 -37.87 80.40
CA LYS A 194 26.80 -36.69 80.01
C LYS A 194 27.29 -36.12 78.67
N GLN A 195 28.60 -35.96 78.51
CA GLN A 195 29.20 -35.47 77.25
C GLN A 195 28.88 -36.40 76.06
N GLN A 196 29.05 -37.71 76.23
CA GLN A 196 28.72 -38.69 75.19
C GLN A 196 27.22 -38.71 74.85
N THR A 197 26.35 -38.60 75.86
CA THR A 197 24.90 -38.51 75.66
C THR A 197 24.51 -37.26 74.87
N SER A 198 25.12 -36.11 75.19
CA SER A 198 24.92 -34.86 74.44
C SER A 198 25.42 -34.96 72.99
N PHE A 199 26.58 -35.59 72.77
CA PHE A 199 27.13 -35.83 71.44
C PHE A 199 26.21 -36.71 70.59
N ILE A 200 25.74 -37.84 71.14
CA ILE A 200 24.77 -38.74 70.47
C ILE A 200 23.48 -37.98 70.13
N THR A 201 22.96 -37.19 71.06
CA THR A 201 21.73 -36.41 70.87
C THR A 201 21.90 -35.39 69.74
N TRP A 202 23.05 -34.71 69.69
CA TRP A 202 23.37 -33.77 68.63
C TRP A 202 23.44 -34.45 67.25
N TRP A 203 24.14 -35.58 67.13
CA TRP A 203 24.23 -36.34 65.88
C TRP A 203 22.88 -36.89 65.43
N LYS A 204 22.03 -37.37 66.35
CA LYS A 204 20.65 -37.78 66.03
C LYS A 204 19.86 -36.60 65.44
N GLY A 205 19.94 -35.42 66.06
CA GLY A 205 19.31 -34.21 65.54
C GLY A 205 19.85 -33.75 64.17
N TRP A 206 21.15 -33.93 63.91
CA TRP A 206 21.73 -33.67 62.59
C TRP A 206 21.27 -34.66 61.53
N ARG A 207 21.33 -35.97 61.83
CA ARG A 207 20.82 -37.03 60.95
C ARG A 207 19.36 -36.80 60.58
N ASP A 208 18.51 -36.46 61.55
CA ASP A 208 17.09 -36.27 61.29
C ASP A 208 16.82 -35.04 60.42
N ARG A 209 17.66 -33.99 60.52
CA ARG A 209 17.65 -32.87 59.57
C ARG A 209 18.01 -33.32 58.15
N LEU A 210 19.04 -34.16 58.00
CA LEU A 210 19.41 -34.70 56.69
C LEU A 210 18.31 -35.59 56.10
N LYS A 211 17.69 -36.46 56.92
CA LYS A 211 16.56 -37.29 56.50
C LYS A 211 15.37 -36.46 56.01
N ARG A 212 15.05 -35.36 56.70
CA ARG A 212 13.99 -34.43 56.24
C ARG A 212 14.33 -33.80 54.90
N LYS A 213 15.57 -33.33 54.71
CA LYS A 213 16.03 -32.77 53.42
C LYS A 213 15.99 -33.82 52.30
N HIS A 214 16.43 -35.04 52.59
CA HIS A 214 16.38 -36.15 51.63
C HIS A 214 14.95 -36.51 51.24
N LYS A 215 14.02 -36.53 52.20
CA LYS A 215 12.61 -36.78 51.92
C LYS A 215 12.00 -35.67 51.04
N ALA A 216 12.25 -34.41 51.38
CA ALA A 216 11.77 -33.27 50.59
C ALA A 216 12.30 -33.31 49.14
N LEU A 217 13.56 -33.69 48.96
CA LEU A 217 14.15 -33.85 47.64
C LEU A 217 13.47 -34.97 46.83
N LEU A 218 13.13 -36.09 47.46
CA LEU A 218 12.42 -37.19 46.79
C LEU A 218 10.99 -36.79 46.40
N GLU A 219 10.29 -36.04 47.26
CA GLU A 219 8.95 -35.53 46.98
C GLU A 219 8.96 -34.60 45.77
N THR A 220 9.93 -33.68 45.66
CA THR A 220 10.05 -32.79 44.49
C THR A 220 10.33 -33.54 43.18
N PHE A 221 11.18 -34.57 43.20
CA PHE A 221 11.46 -35.34 41.97
C PHE A 221 10.32 -36.30 41.58
N GLN A 222 9.47 -36.72 42.51
CA GLN A 222 8.31 -37.56 42.21
C GLN A 222 7.14 -36.77 41.62
N GLU A 223 7.00 -35.49 41.98
CA GLU A 223 6.00 -34.61 41.37
C GLU A 223 6.37 -34.30 39.91
N ASP A 224 7.66 -34.04 39.61
CA ASP A 224 8.14 -33.74 38.26
C ASP A 224 8.10 -34.94 37.28
N LEU A 225 8.07 -36.19 37.78
CA LEU A 225 7.96 -37.41 36.94
C LEU A 225 6.51 -37.83 36.63
N ASN A 226 5.53 -37.26 37.34
CA ASN A 226 4.11 -37.62 37.22
C ASN A 226 3.23 -36.50 36.62
N GLY A 227 3.80 -35.33 36.33
CA GLY A 227 3.16 -34.21 35.63
C GLY A 227 3.56 -34.15 34.16
#